data_AF-A0A7H1MBA5-F1
#
_entry.id   AF-A0A7H1MBA5-F1
#
_cell.length_a   1.000
_cell.length_b   1.000
_cell.length_c   1.000
_cell.angle_alpha   90.00
_cell.angle_beta   90.00
_cell.angle_gamma   90.00
#
_symmetry.space_group_name_H-M   'P 1'
#
loop_
_entity.id
_entity.type
_entity.pdbx_description
1 polymer ?
#
loop_
_entity_poly.entity_id
_entity_poly.type
_entity_poly.pdbx_seq_one_letter_code
_entity_poly.pdbx_strand_id
1 'polypeptide(L)' 'MNLMLFRLIGLIIGWVLYYIIYKATSWPNYAYIITALVLVFFSIYFAEKFYYRLLK' A
#
# COMPACT_ATOMS: atom_id res chain seq x y z
N MET A 1 12.34 -2.96 16.27
CA MET A 1 11.74 -3.46 15.00
C MET A 1 12.43 -2.79 13.83
N ASN A 2 12.70 -3.47 12.72
CA ASN A 2 13.37 -2.87 11.56
C ASN A 2 12.36 -2.09 10.70
N LEU A 3 12.66 -0.82 10.40
CA LEU A 3 11.86 0.04 9.51
C LEU A 3 11.55 -0.62 8.16
N MET A 4 12.52 -1.37 7.63
CA MET A 4 12.38 -2.09 6.36
C MET A 4 11.26 -3.14 6.39
N LEU A 5 11.04 -3.81 7.53
CA LEU A 5 9.94 -4.77 7.66
C LEU A 5 8.58 -4.08 7.59
N PHE A 6 8.44 -2.88 8.16
CA PHE A 6 7.19 -2.11 8.05
C PHE A 6 6.91 -1.64 6.64
N ARG A 7 7.94 -1.21 5.91
CA ARG A 7 7.79 -0.85 4.49
C ARG A 7 7.34 -2.05 3.65
N LEU A 8 7.88 -3.24 3.93
CA LEU A 8 7.43 -4.49 3.27
C LEU A 8 5.97 -4.82 3.60
N ILE A 9 5.56 -4.69 4.87
CA ILE A 9 4.17 -4.90 5.28
C ILE A 9 3.24 -3.90 4.55
N GLY A 10 3.62 -2.62 4.51
CA GLY A 10 2.88 -1.60 3.77
C GLY A 10 2.74 -1.92 2.28
N LEU A 11 3.81 -2.42 1.64
CA LEU A 11 3.78 -2.83 0.24
C LEU A 11 2.82 -4.00 0.00
N ILE A 12 2.85 -5.03 0.87
CA ILE A 12 1.93 -6.18 0.78
C ILE A 12 0.48 -5.72 0.93
N ILE A 13 0.19 -4.87 1.92
CA ILE A 13 -1.15 -4.32 2.15
C ILE A 13 -1.63 -3.53 0.93
N GLY A 14 -0.78 -2.67 0.37
CA GLY A 14 -1.12 -1.89 -0.83
C GLY A 14 -1.48 -2.77 -2.03
N TRP A 15 -0.74 -3.86 -2.25
CA TRP A 15 -1.03 -4.84 -3.30
C TRP A 15 -2.34 -5.60 -3.08
N VAL A 16 -2.62 -6.00 -1.84
CA VAL A 16 -3.88 -6.69 -1.50
C VAL A 16 -5.08 -5.77 -1.77
N LEU A 17 -5.01 -4.51 -1.36
CA LEU A 17 -6.07 -3.53 -1.63
C LEU A 17 -6.26 -3.28 -3.12
N TYR A 18 -5.16 -3.13 -3.87
CA TYR A 18 -5.22 -3.00 -5.32
C TYR A 18 -5.90 -4.21 -5.97
N TYR A 19 -5.55 -5.43 -5.55
CA TYR A 19 -6.13 -6.66 -6.10
C TYR A 19 -7.65 -6.73 -5.88
N ILE A 20 -8.13 -6.30 -4.71
CA ILE A 20 -9.56 -6.22 -4.42
C ILE A 20 -10.26 -5.24 -5.38
N ILE A 21 -9.69 -4.05 -5.58
CA ILE A 21 -10.25 -3.04 -6.49
C ILE A 21 -10.25 -3.55 -7.93
N TYR A 22 -9.17 -4.16 -8.37
CA TYR A 22 -9.03 -4.73 -9.72
C TYR A 22 -10.10 -5.80 -10.00
N LYS A 23 -10.47 -6.59 -8.99
CA LYS A 23 -11.54 -7.60 -9.11
C LYS A 23 -12.95 -7.01 -9.06
N ALA A 24 -13.14 -5.87 -8.39
CA ALA A 24 -14.45 -5.26 -8.17
C ALA A 24 -14.85 -4.25 -9.26
N THR A 25 -13.89 -3.76 -10.04
CA THR A 25 -14.13 -2.68 -11.01
C THR A 25 -13.77 -3.11 -12.43
N SER A 26 -14.24 -2.34 -13.42
CA SER A 26 -13.95 -2.52 -14.85
C SER A 26 -13.41 -1.23 -15.45
N TRP A 27 -12.36 -0.69 -14.83
CA TRP A 27 -11.71 0.54 -15.25
C TRP A 27 -10.74 0.31 -16.43
N PRO A 28 -10.38 1.38 -17.16
CA PRO A 28 -9.32 1.29 -18.16
C PRO A 28 -7.96 1.05 -17.50
N ASN A 29 -7.06 0.36 -18.22
CA ASN A 29 -5.76 -0.08 -17.71
C ASN A 29 -4.92 1.03 -17.06
N TYR A 30 -4.95 2.25 -17.61
CA TYR A 30 -4.19 3.38 -17.04
C TYR A 30 -4.67 3.75 -15.63
N ALA A 31 -5.97 3.62 -15.34
CA ALA A 31 -6.53 3.94 -14.03
C ALA A 31 -6.08 2.91 -12.98
N TYR A 32 -5.96 1.63 -13.36
CA TYR A 32 -5.41 0.60 -12.47
C TYR A 32 -3.95 0.85 -12.12
N ILE A 33 -3.12 1.24 -13.09
CA ILE A 33 -1.70 1.54 -12.84
C ILE A 33 -1.57 2.70 -11.86
N ILE A 34 -2.33 3.78 -12.09
CA ILE A 34 -2.34 4.95 -11.19
C ILE A 34 -2.80 4.53 -9.78
N THR A 35 -3.88 3.75 -9.71
CA THR A 35 -4.45 3.30 -8.43
C THR A 35 -3.48 2.41 -7.66
N ALA A 36 -2.79 1.50 -8.35
CA ALA A 36 -1.76 0.65 -7.74
C ALA A 36 -0.62 1.48 -7.14
N LEU A 37 -0.09 2.45 -7.89
CA LEU A 37 0.99 3.33 -7.42
C LEU A 37 0.56 4.14 -6.19
N VAL A 38 -0.63 4.72 -6.24
CA VAL A 38 -1.19 5.51 -5.14
C VAL A 38 -1.37 4.64 -3.89
N LEU A 39 -2.01 3.47 -4.02
CA LEU A 39 -2.25 2.57 -2.89
C LEU A 39 -0.96 2.08 -2.24
N VAL A 40 0.02 1.67 -3.04
CA VAL A 40 1.31 1.20 -2.52
C VAL A 40 2.02 2.33 -1.77
N PHE A 41 2.08 3.52 -2.36
CA PHE A 41 2.72 4.68 -1.73
C PHE A 41 2.06 5.04 -0.39
N PHE A 42 0.73 5.16 -0.36
CA PHE A 42 0.00 5.46 0.87
C PHE A 42 0.17 4.37 1.92
N SER A 43 0.13 3.10 1.54
CA SER A 43 0.25 1.99 2.47
C SER A 43 1.63 1.91 3.12
N ILE A 44 2.70 2.18 2.35
CA ILE A 44 4.07 2.29 2.88
C ILE A 44 4.17 3.48 3.84
N TYR A 45 3.66 4.66 3.45
CA TYR A 45 3.68 5.85 4.29
C TYR A 45 2.96 5.63 5.63
N PHE A 46 1.77 5.00 5.62
CA PHE A 46 1.02 4.69 6.83
C PHE A 46 1.75 3.67 7.71
N ALA A 47 2.32 2.61 7.13
CA ALA A 47 3.09 1.62 7.87
C ALA A 47 4.31 2.24 8.56
N GLU A 48 5.00 3.15 7.87
CA GLU A 48 6.14 3.91 8.42
C GLU A 48 5.71 4.86 9.54
N LYS A 49 4.61 5.61 9.36
CA LYS A 49 4.06 6.48 10.42
C LYS A 49 3.62 5.69 11.65
N PHE A 50 3.06 4.50 11.45
CA PHE A 50 2.68 3.60 12.53
C PHE A 50 3.90 3.04 13.27
N TYR A 51 4.95 2.66 12.55
CA TYR A 51 6.22 2.24 13.14
C TYR A 51 6.83 3.30 14.05
N TYR A 52 6.90 4.57 13.60
CA TYR A 52 7.44 5.64 14.43
C TYR A 52 6.57 5.94 15.65
N ARG A 53 5.25 5.71 15.58
CA ARG A 53 4.37 5.79 16.75
C ARG A 53 4.59 4.66 17.74
N LEU A 54 4.91 3.45 17.29
CA LEU A 54 5.20 2.31 18.16
C LEU A 54 6.57 2.39 18.85
N LEU A 55 7.50 3.16 18.29
CA LEU A 55 8.81 3.41 18.87
C LEU A 55 8.83 4.51 19.94
N LYS A 56 7.76 5.32 20.01
CA LYS A 56 7.60 6.40 20.97
C LYS A 56 6.70 5.95 22.12
#